data_AF-A0A413SWN2-F1
#
_entry.id   AF-A0A413SWN2-F1
#
_cell.length_a   1.000
_cell.length_b   1.000
_cell.length_c   1.000
_cell.angle_alpha   90.00
_cell.angle_beta   90.00
_cell.angle_gamma   90.00
#
_symmetry.space_group_name_H-M   'P 1'
#
loop_
_entity.id
_entity.type
_entity.pdbx_description
1 polymer ?
#
loop_
_entity_poly.entity_id
_entity_poly.type
_entity_poly.pdbx_seq_one_letter_code
_entity_poly.pdbx_strand_id
1 'polypeptide(L)'
;MLLVTFYGCNKKDVDPVHYFYSIALTFENQSGDNLVTGIPYSEKEQRIPYSEYTRTAWAENGIELLTAELKTIKDENGEDAILLDGMTWEHVSPIITQKLVCPYIFGDNNEHVLVSYWEELPDSKHTCTGFTLDGKEYPISKDNITGIYEVKIVLE
;
A
#
# COMPACT_ATOMS: atom_id res chain seq x y z
N MET A 1 -60.11 -5.20 -14.59
CA MET A 1 -58.84 -4.54 -14.95
C MET A 1 -58.07 -4.32 -13.66
N LEU A 2 -57.18 -5.24 -13.32
CA LEU A 2 -56.42 -5.23 -12.06
C LEU A 2 -55.19 -4.34 -12.27
N LEU A 3 -55.14 -3.19 -11.60
CA LEU A 3 -54.01 -2.26 -11.68
C LEU A 3 -52.89 -2.82 -10.78
N VAL A 4 -51.88 -3.45 -11.37
CA VAL A 4 -50.66 -3.85 -10.66
C VAL A 4 -49.71 -2.66 -10.68
N THR A 5 -49.69 -1.89 -9.60
CA THR A 5 -48.65 -0.89 -9.35
C THR A 5 -47.40 -1.61 -8.88
N PHE A 6 -46.44 -1.80 -9.79
CA PHE A 6 -45.07 -2.16 -9.43
C PHE A 6 -44.50 -1.02 -8.59
N TYR A 7 -44.39 -1.24 -7.27
CA TYR A 7 -43.46 -0.47 -6.44
C TYR A 7 -42.07 -0.78 -6.98
N GLY A 8 -41.56 0.11 -7.84
CA GLY A 8 -40.15 0.16 -8.15
C GLY A 8 -39.41 0.36 -6.83
N CYS A 9 -38.75 -0.68 -6.34
CA CYS A 9 -37.68 -0.52 -5.36
C CYS A 9 -36.64 0.36 -6.04
N ASN A 10 -36.63 1.65 -5.70
CA ASN A 10 -35.45 2.48 -5.85
C ASN A 10 -34.37 1.85 -4.98
N LYS A 11 -33.66 0.84 -5.51
CA LYS A 11 -32.31 0.56 -5.04
C LYS A 11 -31.58 1.87 -5.27
N LYS A 12 -31.34 2.62 -4.19
CA LYS A 12 -30.29 3.63 -4.23
C LYS A 12 -29.06 2.85 -4.67
N ASP A 13 -28.54 3.17 -5.84
CA ASP A 13 -27.18 2.79 -6.21
C ASP A 13 -26.31 3.41 -5.12
N VAL A 14 -25.97 2.61 -4.11
CA VAL A 14 -24.97 3.00 -3.12
C VAL A 14 -23.66 2.83 -3.86
N ASP A 15 -22.96 3.94 -4.11
CA ASP A 15 -21.63 3.87 -4.69
C ASP A 15 -20.79 2.90 -3.85
N PRO A 16 -20.08 1.96 -4.49
CA PRO A 16 -19.29 0.99 -3.77
C PRO A 16 -18.25 1.72 -2.90
N VAL A 17 -18.14 1.30 -1.64
CA VAL A 17 -17.15 1.87 -0.72
C VAL A 17 -15.77 1.37 -1.11
N HIS A 18 -14.82 2.30 -1.24
CA HIS A 18 -13.43 2.01 -1.56
C HIS A 18 -12.56 2.22 -0.34
N TYR A 19 -11.68 1.26 -0.06
CA TYR A 19 -10.69 1.35 1.00
C TYR A 19 -9.29 1.38 0.39
N PHE A 20 -8.55 2.47 0.64
CA PHE A 20 -7.21 2.71 0.10
C PHE A 20 -6.13 2.45 1.14
N TYR A 21 -5.12 1.67 0.77
CA TYR A 21 -4.01 1.28 1.64
C TYR A 21 -2.75 1.92 1.10
N SER A 22 -2.32 3.01 1.72
CA SER A 22 -1.12 3.75 1.29
C SER A 22 -0.08 3.76 2.41
N ILE A 23 1.10 3.22 2.11
CA ILE A 23 2.26 3.22 3.01
C ILE A 23 3.49 3.69 2.25
N ALA A 24 4.15 4.74 2.73
CA ALA A 24 5.45 5.19 2.28
C ALA A 24 6.56 4.46 3.05
N LEU A 25 7.53 3.91 2.32
CA LEU A 25 8.65 3.15 2.86
C LEU A 25 9.96 3.86 2.55
N THR A 26 10.71 4.18 3.60
CA THR A 26 12.09 4.66 3.48
C THR A 26 13.02 3.55 3.93
N PHE A 27 14.05 3.26 3.13
CA PHE A 27 15.06 2.25 3.45
C PHE A 27 16.38 2.96 3.74
N GLU A 28 16.98 2.67 4.89
CA GLU A 28 18.28 3.23 5.29
C GLU A 28 19.29 2.12 5.51
N ASN A 29 20.55 2.36 5.14
CA ASN A 29 21.66 1.51 5.58
C ASN A 29 22.09 1.87 7.02
N GLN A 30 23.04 1.11 7.59
CA GLN A 30 23.57 1.37 8.92
C GLN A 30 24.26 2.74 9.09
N SER A 31 24.69 3.37 7.99
CA SER A 31 25.28 4.72 7.98
C SER A 31 24.23 5.84 7.97
N GLY A 32 22.95 5.49 7.78
CA GLY A 32 21.84 6.43 7.62
C GLY A 32 21.62 6.92 6.19
N ASP A 33 22.27 6.33 5.18
CA ASP A 33 22.04 6.70 3.79
C ASP A 33 20.71 6.10 3.30
N ASN A 34 19.91 6.92 2.62
CA ASN A 34 18.66 6.50 2.00
C ASN A 34 18.93 5.64 0.75
N LEU A 35 18.46 4.40 0.76
CA LEU A 35 18.61 3.39 -0.28
C LEU A 35 17.54 3.46 -1.37
N VAL A 36 16.53 4.31 -1.22
CA VAL A 36 15.54 4.60 -2.27
C VAL A 36 16.09 5.62 -3.26
N THR A 37 16.97 6.51 -2.81
CA THR A 37 17.56 7.54 -3.65
C THR A 37 18.28 6.92 -4.84
N GLY A 38 17.90 7.36 -6.05
CA GLY A 38 18.50 6.89 -7.31
C GLY A 38 17.79 5.71 -7.96
N ILE A 39 16.75 5.14 -7.35
CA ILE A 39 15.88 4.16 -8.03
C ILE A 39 15.25 4.83 -9.26
N PRO A 40 15.36 4.22 -10.46
CA PRO A 40 14.78 4.80 -11.67
C PRO A 40 13.27 4.95 -11.58
N TYR A 41 12.78 6.15 -11.91
CA TYR A 41 11.35 6.42 -12.06
C TYR A 41 11.01 6.61 -13.54
N SER A 42 10.00 5.89 -14.02
CA SER A 42 9.49 6.07 -15.38
C SER A 42 8.45 7.18 -15.37
N GLU A 43 8.82 8.38 -15.84
CA GLU A 43 7.87 9.49 -16.03
C GLU A 43 6.70 9.11 -16.94
N LYS A 44 6.96 8.25 -17.94
CA LYS A 44 5.94 7.77 -18.88
C LYS A 44 4.91 6.88 -18.19
N GLU A 45 5.35 6.01 -17.29
CA GLU A 45 4.46 5.08 -16.58
C GLU A 45 4.01 5.61 -15.21
N GLN A 46 4.59 6.74 -14.78
CA GLN A 46 4.43 7.34 -13.47
C GLN A 46 4.65 6.35 -12.32
N ARG A 47 5.63 5.45 -12.48
CA ARG A 47 5.98 4.40 -11.52
C ARG A 47 7.40 3.89 -11.72
N ILE A 48 7.88 3.09 -10.78
CA ILE A 48 9.13 2.35 -10.96
C ILE A 48 8.94 1.38 -12.15
N PRO A 49 9.90 1.24 -13.08
CA PRO A 49 9.82 0.26 -14.18
C PRO A 49 9.83 -1.20 -13.68
N TYR A 50 8.92 -2.05 -14.17
CA TYR A 50 8.86 -3.47 -13.81
C TYR A 50 10.11 -4.30 -14.14
N SER A 51 11.03 -3.78 -14.97
CA SER A 51 12.31 -4.44 -15.20
C SER A 51 13.24 -4.38 -13.98
N GLU A 52 13.01 -3.43 -13.07
CA GLU A 52 13.85 -3.17 -11.90
C GLU A 52 13.33 -3.86 -10.62
N TYR A 53 12.11 -4.44 -10.66
CA TYR A 53 11.51 -5.15 -9.52
C TYR A 53 10.40 -6.11 -9.95
N THR A 54 10.23 -7.19 -9.18
CA THR A 54 9.02 -8.02 -9.26
C THR A 54 8.13 -7.74 -8.06
N ARG A 55 6.82 -7.59 -8.28
CA ARG A 55 5.84 -7.38 -7.23
C ARG A 55 4.61 -8.26 -7.42
N THR A 56 4.16 -8.85 -6.31
CA THR A 56 2.82 -9.43 -6.17
C THR A 56 2.21 -8.91 -4.88
N ALA A 57 0.92 -8.59 -4.90
CA ALA A 57 0.20 -8.03 -3.75
C ALA A 57 -1.18 -8.68 -3.63
N TRP A 58 -1.56 -9.11 -2.43
CA TRP A 58 -2.86 -9.71 -2.18
C TRP A 58 -3.39 -9.34 -0.80
N ALA A 59 -4.72 -9.29 -0.71
CA ALA A 59 -5.43 -9.19 0.55
C ALA A 59 -5.62 -10.60 1.15
N GLU A 60 -5.54 -10.72 2.47
CA GLU A 60 -5.66 -12.02 3.18
C GLU A 60 -6.99 -12.73 2.91
N ASN A 61 -8.06 -11.99 2.64
CA ASN A 61 -9.36 -12.54 2.25
C ASN A 61 -9.37 -13.22 0.86
N GLY A 62 -8.21 -13.42 0.24
CA GLY A 62 -8.06 -14.05 -1.07
C GLY A 62 -8.45 -13.14 -2.24
N ILE A 63 -8.75 -11.88 -1.96
CA ILE A 63 -9.02 -10.86 -2.99
C ILE A 63 -7.67 -10.34 -3.48
N GLU A 64 -7.42 -10.46 -4.78
CA GLU A 64 -6.31 -9.75 -5.41
C GLU A 64 -6.56 -8.25 -5.24
N LEU A 65 -5.55 -7.51 -4.77
CA LEU A 65 -5.64 -6.06 -4.69
C LEU A 65 -5.90 -5.53 -6.11
N LEU A 66 -7.11 -5.00 -6.33
CA LEU A 66 -7.58 -4.65 -7.67
C LEU A 66 -6.74 -3.53 -8.30
N THR A 67 -6.18 -2.67 -7.46
CA THR A 67 -5.09 -1.79 -7.83
C THR A 67 -4.02 -1.91 -6.77
N ALA A 68 -2.80 -2.21 -7.20
CA ALA A 68 -1.65 -2.23 -6.34
C ALA A 68 -0.53 -1.53 -7.13
N GLU A 69 0.06 -0.46 -6.61
CA GLU A 69 1.11 0.29 -7.33
C GLU A 69 2.35 0.55 -6.46
N LEU A 70 3.51 0.68 -7.11
CA LEU A 70 4.80 0.98 -6.49
C LEU A 70 5.32 2.34 -7.02
N LYS A 71 5.08 3.38 -6.23
CA LYS A 71 5.48 4.80 -6.39
C LYS A 71 6.92 5.06 -5.95
N THR A 72 7.67 5.97 -6.57
CA THR A 72 8.66 6.77 -5.82
C THR A 72 8.03 8.12 -5.49
N ILE A 73 8.07 8.52 -4.22
CA ILE A 73 7.54 9.79 -3.72
C ILE A 73 8.57 10.48 -2.82
N LYS A 74 8.23 11.69 -2.35
CA LYS A 74 8.90 12.31 -1.21
C LYS A 74 8.07 12.11 0.04
N ASP A 75 8.70 11.69 1.15
CA ASP A 75 8.06 11.60 2.47
C ASP A 75 7.82 12.99 3.10
N GLU A 76 7.29 13.04 4.32
CA GLU A 76 7.04 14.30 5.03
C GLU A 76 8.30 15.16 5.24
N ASN A 77 9.48 14.54 5.24
CA ASN A 77 10.77 15.18 5.41
C ASN A 77 11.44 15.56 4.06
N GLY A 78 10.84 15.20 2.93
CA GLY A 78 11.39 15.44 1.59
C GLY A 78 12.37 14.36 1.11
N GLU A 79 12.49 13.26 1.84
CA GLU A 79 13.35 12.13 1.52
C GLU A 79 12.70 11.20 0.49
N ASP A 80 13.50 10.52 -0.33
CA ASP A 80 12.96 9.56 -1.29
C ASP A 80 12.33 8.36 -0.56
N ALA A 81 11.10 8.02 -0.92
CA ALA A 81 10.38 6.89 -0.36
C ALA A 81 9.66 6.09 -1.45
N ILE A 82 9.46 4.81 -1.17
CA ILE A 82 8.64 3.92 -1.99
C ILE A 82 7.21 3.96 -1.48
N LEU A 83 6.26 4.42 -2.31
CA LEU A 83 4.84 4.36 -1.98
C LEU A 83 4.25 3.02 -2.41
N LEU A 84 3.79 2.25 -1.43
CA LEU A 84 2.93 1.10 -1.63
C LEU A 84 1.48 1.56 -1.58
N ASP A 85 0.84 1.64 -2.75
CA ASP A 85 -0.60 1.89 -2.86
C ASP A 85 -1.36 0.60 -3.14
N GLY A 86 -2.54 0.47 -2.52
CA GLY A 86 -3.47 -0.63 -2.69
C GLY A 86 -4.93 -0.17 -2.58
N MET A 87 -5.87 -0.89 -3.19
CA MET A 87 -7.31 -0.66 -2.99
C MET A 87 -8.13 -1.96 -2.89
N THR A 88 -9.08 -2.00 -1.95
CA THR A 88 -10.15 -3.02 -1.88
C THR A 88 -11.53 -2.38 -1.97
N TRP A 89 -12.54 -3.19 -2.24
CA TRP A 89 -13.93 -2.78 -2.40
C TRP A 89 -14.77 -3.41 -1.29
N GLU A 90 -15.78 -2.67 -0.82
CA GLU A 90 -16.84 -3.10 0.10
C GLU A 90 -16.37 -3.46 1.53
N HIS A 91 -15.14 -3.94 1.70
CA HIS A 91 -14.58 -4.37 2.98
C HIS A 91 -13.12 -3.96 3.14
N VAL A 92 -12.75 -3.67 4.40
CA VAL A 92 -11.36 -3.51 4.80
C VAL A 92 -10.70 -4.89 4.86
N SER A 93 -9.56 -5.06 4.21
CA SER A 93 -8.70 -6.24 4.42
C SER A 93 -7.83 -6.00 5.65
N PRO A 94 -7.89 -6.87 6.67
CA PRO A 94 -7.10 -6.68 7.88
C PRO A 94 -5.60 -6.87 7.63
N ILE A 95 -5.23 -7.59 6.58
CA ILE A 95 -3.84 -7.84 6.21
C ILE A 95 -3.66 -7.61 4.72
N ILE A 96 -2.65 -6.82 4.38
CA ILE A 96 -2.16 -6.62 3.02
C ILE A 96 -0.74 -7.15 2.95
N THR A 97 -0.52 -8.17 2.11
CA THR A 97 0.81 -8.75 1.89
C THR A 97 1.31 -8.38 0.51
N GLN A 98 2.59 -8.01 0.43
CA GLN A 98 3.29 -7.68 -0.79
C GLN A 98 4.63 -8.38 -0.82
N LYS A 99 5.06 -8.80 -2.00
CA LYS A 99 6.39 -9.35 -2.26
C LYS A 99 7.17 -8.35 -3.10
N LEU A 100 8.41 -8.10 -2.73
CA LEU A 100 9.32 -7.20 -3.43
C LEU A 100 10.66 -7.88 -3.65
N VAL A 101 11.08 -7.96 -4.91
CA VAL A 101 12.46 -8.27 -5.28
C VAL A 101 13.09 -6.97 -5.76
N CYS A 102 14.07 -6.44 -5.03
CA CYS A 102 14.75 -5.20 -5.39
C CYS A 102 16.24 -5.23 -4.97
N PRO A 103 17.13 -5.70 -5.86
CA PRO A 103 18.56 -5.80 -5.54
C PRO A 103 19.23 -4.47 -5.23
N TYR A 104 18.66 -3.36 -5.72
CA TYR A 104 19.16 -2.03 -5.42
C TYR A 104 19.04 -1.69 -3.92
N ILE A 105 17.95 -2.09 -3.29
CA ILE A 105 17.68 -1.83 -1.86
C ILE A 105 18.30 -2.92 -0.99
N PHE A 106 18.01 -4.19 -1.31
CA PHE A 106 18.35 -5.32 -0.44
C PHE A 106 19.74 -5.89 -0.69
N GLY A 107 20.39 -5.53 -1.81
CA GLY A 107 21.69 -6.08 -2.18
C GLY A 107 21.66 -7.54 -2.64
N ASP A 108 20.47 -8.15 -2.76
CA ASP A 108 20.28 -9.52 -3.21
C ASP A 108 19.10 -9.65 -4.20
N ASN A 109 18.91 -10.85 -4.76
CA ASN A 109 17.78 -11.13 -5.67
C ASN A 109 16.66 -11.93 -4.97
N ASN A 110 16.61 -11.90 -3.64
CA ASN A 110 15.61 -12.62 -2.88
C ASN A 110 14.29 -11.86 -2.92
N GLU A 111 13.22 -12.61 -2.65
CA GLU A 111 11.91 -12.05 -2.46
C GLU A 111 11.74 -11.67 -0.99
N HIS A 112 11.47 -10.39 -0.75
CA HIS A 112 11.19 -9.85 0.57
C HIS A 112 9.69 -9.64 0.73
N VAL A 113 9.15 -10.02 1.88
CA VAL A 113 7.72 -9.99 2.18
C VAL A 113 7.41 -8.81 3.08
N LEU A 114 6.61 -7.88 2.57
CA LEU A 114 6.11 -6.71 3.28
C LEU A 114 4.66 -6.97 3.68
N VAL A 115 4.34 -6.84 4.96
CA VAL A 115 2.99 -7.05 5.48
C VAL A 115 2.57 -5.80 6.24
N SER A 116 1.36 -5.33 5.95
CA SER A 116 0.72 -4.26 6.72
C SER A 116 -0.60 -4.73 7.30
N TYR A 117 -0.86 -4.30 8.54
CA TYR A 117 -2.02 -4.70 9.32
C TYR A 117 -2.97 -3.51 9.46
N TRP A 118 -4.25 -3.75 9.26
CA TRP A 118 -5.27 -2.73 9.18
C TRP A 118 -6.49 -3.08 10.02
N GLU A 119 -7.07 -2.06 10.63
CA GLU A 119 -8.29 -2.18 11.42
C GLU A 119 -9.39 -1.31 10.81
N GLU A 120 -10.58 -1.88 10.66
CA GLU A 120 -11.78 -1.14 10.26
C GLU A 120 -12.27 -0.28 11.41
N LEU A 121 -12.57 0.98 11.10
CA LEU A 121 -13.10 1.97 12.03
C LEU A 121 -14.52 2.38 11.62
N PRO A 122 -15.31 2.96 12.54
CA PRO A 122 -16.60 3.54 12.19
C PRO A 122 -16.51 4.57 11.05
N ASP A 123 -17.65 4.80 10.38
CA ASP A 123 -17.79 5.75 9.26
C ASP A 123 -16.95 5.39 8.01
N SER A 124 -16.84 4.10 7.70
CA SER A 124 -16.09 3.59 6.53
C SER A 124 -14.64 4.08 6.52
N LYS A 125 -14.02 4.09 7.69
CA LYS A 125 -12.60 4.44 7.87
C LYS A 125 -11.81 3.20 8.20
N HIS A 126 -10.50 3.32 8.12
CA HIS A 126 -9.57 2.29 8.52
C HIS A 126 -8.23 2.90 8.91
N THR A 127 -7.46 2.16 9.69
CA THR A 127 -6.15 2.59 10.18
C THR A 127 -5.12 1.49 10.05
N CYS A 128 -3.90 1.85 9.68
CA CYS A 128 -2.77 0.94 9.77
C CYS A 128 -2.38 0.82 11.24
N THR A 129 -2.21 -0.41 11.71
CA THR A 129 -1.91 -0.73 13.12
C THR A 129 -0.54 -1.38 13.29
N GLY A 130 0.07 -1.86 12.19
CA GLY A 130 1.41 -2.41 12.22
C GLY A 130 1.98 -2.68 10.84
N PHE A 131 3.28 -2.93 10.80
CA PHE A 131 4.00 -3.28 9.59
C PHE A 131 5.16 -4.24 9.90
N THR A 132 5.39 -5.20 9.01
CA THR A 132 6.57 -6.08 9.06
C THR A 132 7.25 -6.19 7.71
N LEU A 133 8.57 -6.33 7.73
CA LEU A 133 9.39 -6.79 6.61
C LEU A 133 10.04 -8.11 7.01
N ASP A 134 9.81 -9.17 6.23
CA ASP A 134 10.30 -10.53 6.49
C ASP A 134 10.02 -11.04 7.92
N GLY A 135 8.86 -10.64 8.46
CA GLY A 135 8.43 -10.97 9.81
C GLY A 135 9.07 -10.14 10.93
N LYS A 136 10.00 -9.23 10.63
CA LYS A 136 10.52 -8.24 11.58
C LYS A 136 9.59 -7.03 11.63
N GLU A 137 9.15 -6.65 12.82
CA GLU A 137 8.27 -5.49 13.04
C GLU A 137 9.04 -4.17 12.90
N TYR A 138 8.38 -3.18 12.30
CA TYR A 138 8.89 -1.82 12.20
C TYR A 138 7.84 -0.83 12.71
N PRO A 139 8.28 0.28 13.35
CA PRO A 139 7.36 1.31 13.81
C PRO A 139 6.68 1.99 12.61
N ILE A 140 5.39 2.25 12.76
CA ILE A 140 4.59 3.02 11.80
C ILE A 140 4.33 4.42 12.36
N SER A 141 4.41 5.43 11.50
CA SER A 141 3.91 6.79 11.76
C SER A 141 2.86 7.16 10.73
N LYS A 142 2.18 8.29 10.93
CA LYS A 142 1.20 8.83 9.98
C LYS A 142 1.51 10.29 9.73
N ASP A 143 1.75 10.65 8.48
CA ASP A 143 1.92 12.04 8.06
C ASP A 143 0.59 12.80 8.30
N ASN A 144 0.68 13.92 9.01
CA ASN A 144 -0.50 14.71 9.40
C ASN A 144 -1.10 15.55 8.25
N ILE A 145 -0.33 15.81 7.21
CA ILE A 145 -0.69 16.60 6.04
C ILE A 145 -1.30 15.69 4.97
N THR A 146 -0.60 14.60 4.61
CA THR A 146 -1.03 13.69 3.53
C THR A 146 -1.95 12.59 4.03
N GLY A 147 -1.86 12.23 5.32
CA GLY A 147 -2.58 11.11 5.91
C GLY A 147 -2.01 9.73 5.54
N ILE A 148 -0.88 9.69 4.82
CA ILE A 148 -0.18 8.46 4.42
C ILE A 148 0.57 7.90 5.64
N TYR A 149 0.58 6.57 5.78
CA TYR A 149 1.40 5.92 6.81
C TYR A 149 2.84 5.80 6.34
N GLU A 150 3.79 5.99 7.24
CA GLU A 150 5.21 5.97 6.92
C GLU A 150 5.92 4.89 7.75
N VAL A 151 6.89 4.23 7.14
CA VAL A 151 7.74 3.24 7.80
C VAL A 151 9.19 3.47 7.39
N LYS A 152 10.03 3.66 8.39
CA LYS A 152 11.48 3.70 8.22
C LYS A 152 12.08 2.33 8.53
N ILE A 153 12.75 1.75 7.53
CA ILE A 153 13.35 0.42 7.58
C ILE A 153 14.87 0.59 7.55
N VAL A 154 15.53 0.25 8.65
CA VAL A 154 17.00 0.20 8.71
C VAL A 154 17.45 -1.22 8.41
N LEU A 155 18.16 -1.40 7.29
CA LEU A 155 18.71 -2.68 6.86
C LEU A 155 20.06 -2.94 7.56
N GLU A 156 20.25 -4.18 8.00
CA GLU A 156 21.46 -4.64 8.71
C GLU A 156 22.57 -5.04 7.75
#